data_AF-A0A955F2Q6-F1
#
_entry.id   AF-A0A955F2Q6-F1
#
_cell.length_a   1.000
_cell.length_b   1.000
_cell.length_c   1.000
_cell.angle_alpha   90.00
_cell.angle_beta   90.00
_cell.angle_gamma   90.00
#
_symmetry.space_group_name_H-M   'P 1'
#
loop_
_entity.id
_entity.type
_entity.pdbx_description
1 polymer ?
#
loop_
_entity_poly.entity_id
_entity_poly.type
_entity_poly.pdbx_seq_one_letter_code
_entity_poly.pdbx_strand_id
1 'polypeptide(L)'
;MNPAVDSSTRAPRLFIVAGEPSGDGHASRLLLALRRLAPGIEARGFGGPQLEAAGMELLEDLASDAIMGLFPVLAALPRIRGWFRRALDELERDPPDALVVVDYPGFNLRLALAAKARGLRVIYYISPQVWAWNRRRVRTIARSVDLMIPILPFEEDFYAGAGIEVYYPGHPLADQFADFPYDEAVRSDLARFEERPLVGLFPGSRRHVVESLGPVFLRAARALRQKPGLEAARFVVAAARPDFGAWFENHAEAQD
;
A
#
# COMPACT_ATOMS: atom_id res chain seq x y z
N MET A 1 -7.31 24.73 -22.21
CA MET A 1 -8.34 24.10 -23.06
C MET A 1 -8.31 22.62 -22.76
N ASN A 2 -9.33 22.12 -22.08
CA ASN A 2 -9.47 20.68 -21.84
C ASN A 2 -9.83 20.03 -23.18
N PRO A 3 -9.09 19.01 -23.68
CA PRO A 3 -9.59 18.25 -24.82
C PRO A 3 -10.88 17.58 -24.38
N ALA A 4 -11.94 17.83 -25.13
CA ALA A 4 -13.25 17.23 -24.91
C ALA A 4 -13.08 15.70 -24.80
N VAL A 5 -13.60 15.13 -23.73
CA VAL A 5 -13.78 13.68 -23.60
C VAL A 5 -14.74 13.29 -24.73
N ASP A 6 -14.21 12.65 -25.76
CA ASP A 6 -15.03 12.08 -26.82
C ASP A 6 -15.95 11.03 -26.19
N SER A 7 -17.24 11.34 -26.17
CA SER A 7 -18.29 10.55 -25.57
C SER A 7 -18.67 9.37 -26.49
N SER A 8 -17.73 8.45 -26.74
CA SER A 8 -18.07 7.17 -27.34
C SER A 8 -18.79 6.30 -26.31
N THR A 9 -20.11 6.25 -26.43
CA THR A 9 -21.22 5.42 -25.86
C THR A 9 -20.98 4.10 -25.09
N ARG A 10 -19.77 3.68 -24.74
CA ARG A 10 -19.51 2.50 -23.90
C ARG A 10 -18.86 2.94 -22.59
N ALA A 11 -19.21 2.26 -21.50
CA ALA A 11 -18.66 2.57 -20.20
C ALA A 11 -17.14 2.35 -20.16
N PRO A 12 -16.36 3.20 -19.45
CA PRO A 12 -14.92 3.05 -19.37
C PRO A 12 -14.53 1.70 -18.75
N ARG A 13 -13.42 1.15 -19.21
CA ARG A 13 -12.89 -0.14 -18.81
C ARG A 13 -11.51 0.01 -18.21
N LEU A 14 -11.36 -0.45 -16.98
CA LEU A 14 -10.10 -0.40 -16.26
C LEU A 14 -9.52 -1.79 -16.07
N PHE A 15 -8.21 -1.91 -16.28
CA PHE A 15 -7.44 -3.03 -15.76
C PHE A 15 -6.70 -2.55 -14.51
N ILE A 16 -7.02 -3.10 -13.34
CA ILE A 16 -6.44 -2.67 -12.06
C ILE A 16 -5.45 -3.72 -11.57
N VAL A 17 -4.27 -3.28 -11.09
CA VAL A 17 -3.27 -4.16 -10.49
C VAL A 17 -2.82 -3.62 -9.12
N ALA A 18 -3.16 -4.38 -8.07
CA ALA A 18 -2.69 -4.17 -6.70
C ALA A 18 -1.99 -5.43 -6.19
N GLY A 19 -0.73 -5.30 -5.77
CA GLY A 19 0.10 -6.46 -5.38
C GLY A 19 0.25 -6.69 -3.87
N GLU A 20 -0.37 -5.86 -3.05
CA GLU A 20 -0.27 -5.91 -1.59
C GLU A 20 -1.63 -5.57 -0.95
N PRO A 21 -1.93 -6.05 0.28
CA PRO A 21 -3.21 -5.80 0.94
C PRO A 21 -3.54 -4.31 1.14
N SER A 22 -2.53 -3.46 1.41
CA SER A 22 -2.71 -2.01 1.48
C SER A 22 -3.10 -1.43 0.13
N GLY A 23 -2.40 -1.83 -0.94
CA GLY A 23 -2.71 -1.44 -2.31
C GLY A 23 -4.11 -1.85 -2.73
N ASP A 24 -4.53 -3.08 -2.39
CA ASP A 24 -5.89 -3.58 -2.63
C ASP A 24 -6.95 -2.70 -1.95
N GLY A 25 -6.73 -2.33 -0.69
CA GLY A 25 -7.61 -1.42 0.05
C GLY A 25 -7.63 0.01 -0.48
N HIS A 26 -6.54 0.51 -1.05
CA HIS A 26 -6.53 1.83 -1.70
C HIS A 26 -7.22 1.80 -3.06
N ALA A 27 -6.96 0.75 -3.84
CA ALA A 27 -7.55 0.54 -5.16
C ALA A 27 -9.07 0.31 -5.09
N SER A 28 -9.56 -0.42 -4.07
CA SER A 28 -10.99 -0.67 -3.88
C SER A 28 -11.76 0.62 -3.61
N ARG A 29 -11.24 1.51 -2.74
CA ARG A 29 -11.83 2.83 -2.47
C ARG A 29 -11.83 3.71 -3.72
N LEU A 30 -10.75 3.68 -4.50
CA LEU A 30 -10.70 4.35 -5.80
C LEU A 30 -11.80 3.84 -6.73
N LEU A 31 -11.95 2.52 -6.88
CA LEU A 31 -12.97 1.92 -7.74
C LEU A 31 -14.40 2.28 -7.28
N LEU A 32 -14.66 2.26 -5.98
CA LEU A 32 -15.95 2.67 -5.42
C LEU A 32 -16.25 4.14 -5.71
N ALA A 33 -15.27 5.03 -5.55
CA ALA A 33 -15.43 6.45 -5.89
C ALA A 33 -15.68 6.65 -7.39
N LEU A 34 -14.95 5.95 -8.25
CA LEU A 34 -15.14 5.99 -9.70
C LEU A 34 -16.52 5.50 -10.12
N ARG A 35 -17.03 4.41 -9.51
CA ARG A 35 -18.39 3.91 -9.76
C ARG A 35 -19.48 4.90 -9.35
N ARG A 36 -19.27 5.72 -8.31
CA ARG A 36 -20.21 6.79 -7.94
C ARG A 36 -20.28 7.88 -9.02
N LEU A 37 -19.15 8.18 -9.67
CA LEU A 37 -19.05 9.19 -10.72
C LEU A 37 -19.49 8.64 -12.09
N ALA A 38 -19.20 7.36 -12.36
CA ALA A 38 -19.49 6.67 -13.60
C ALA A 38 -20.01 5.25 -13.31
N PRO A 39 -21.34 5.08 -13.07
CA PRO A 39 -21.91 3.80 -12.63
C PRO A 39 -21.70 2.62 -13.57
N GLY A 40 -21.45 2.87 -14.87
CA GLY A 40 -21.20 1.83 -15.85
C GLY A 40 -19.77 1.28 -15.86
N ILE A 41 -18.83 1.89 -15.13
CA ILE A 41 -17.41 1.55 -15.24
C ILE A 41 -17.16 0.05 -14.99
N GLU A 42 -16.48 -0.59 -15.93
CA GLU A 42 -16.07 -1.99 -15.83
C GLU A 42 -14.64 -2.04 -15.29
N ALA A 43 -14.38 -2.90 -14.32
CA ALA A 43 -13.04 -3.09 -13.78
C ALA A 43 -12.75 -4.58 -13.64
N ARG A 44 -11.55 -4.97 -14.08
CA ARG A 44 -11.01 -6.32 -13.93
C ARG A 44 -9.52 -6.25 -13.65
N GLY A 45 -8.93 -7.34 -13.17
CA GLY A 45 -7.47 -7.43 -13.07
C GLY A 45 -7.00 -8.18 -11.85
N PHE A 46 -5.85 -7.77 -11.31
CA PHE A 46 -5.15 -8.49 -10.26
C PHE A 46 -5.22 -7.69 -8.96
N GLY A 47 -5.65 -8.31 -7.88
CA GLY A 47 -5.92 -7.59 -6.64
C GLY A 47 -6.05 -8.54 -5.48
N GLY A 48 -6.98 -8.24 -4.57
CA GLY A 48 -7.39 -9.12 -3.50
C GLY A 48 -8.88 -8.98 -3.15
N PRO A 49 -9.27 -9.46 -1.96
CA PRO A 49 -10.67 -9.52 -1.56
C PRO A 49 -11.39 -8.17 -1.51
N GLN A 50 -10.69 -7.05 -1.26
CA GLN A 50 -11.37 -5.74 -1.19
C GLN A 50 -11.71 -5.20 -2.58
N LEU A 51 -10.85 -5.41 -3.58
CA LEU A 51 -11.18 -5.06 -4.97
C LEU A 51 -12.32 -5.94 -5.51
N GLU A 52 -12.32 -7.24 -5.20
CA GLU A 52 -13.42 -8.13 -5.54
C GLU A 52 -14.74 -7.65 -4.91
N ALA A 53 -14.73 -7.33 -3.61
CA ALA A 53 -15.89 -6.77 -2.92
C ALA A 53 -16.35 -5.41 -3.47
N ALA A 54 -15.43 -4.62 -4.05
CA ALA A 54 -15.75 -3.37 -4.76
C ALA A 54 -16.31 -3.61 -6.18
N GLY A 55 -16.53 -4.87 -6.58
CA GLY A 55 -17.11 -5.27 -7.85
C GLY A 55 -16.11 -5.34 -8.99
N MET A 56 -14.81 -5.50 -8.70
CA MET A 56 -13.82 -5.83 -9.74
C MET A 56 -13.93 -7.31 -10.09
N GLU A 57 -13.89 -7.64 -11.38
CA GLU A 57 -13.66 -9.03 -11.81
C GLU A 57 -12.21 -9.42 -11.47
N LEU A 58 -12.05 -10.23 -10.42
CA LEU A 58 -10.75 -10.66 -9.94
C LEU A 58 -10.23 -11.82 -10.79
N LEU A 59 -9.15 -11.56 -11.55
CA LEU A 59 -8.53 -12.56 -12.43
C LEU A 59 -7.40 -13.33 -11.72
N GLU A 60 -6.73 -12.69 -10.75
CA GLU A 60 -5.69 -13.25 -9.91
C GLU A 60 -5.68 -12.55 -8.55
N ASP A 61 -5.57 -13.33 -7.47
CA ASP A 61 -5.39 -12.80 -6.11
C ASP A 61 -3.90 -12.59 -5.82
N LEU A 62 -3.38 -11.45 -6.28
CA LEU A 62 -1.98 -11.06 -6.09
C LEU A 62 -1.73 -10.52 -4.66
N ALA A 63 -2.73 -9.90 -4.05
CA ALA A 63 -2.60 -9.24 -2.76
C ALA A 63 -2.53 -10.23 -1.59
N SER A 64 -3.22 -11.38 -1.67
CA SER A 64 -3.13 -12.42 -0.64
C SER A 64 -1.77 -13.14 -0.64
N ASP A 65 -1.07 -13.15 -1.78
CA ASP A 65 0.27 -13.74 -1.87
C ASP A 65 1.39 -12.85 -1.30
N ALA A 66 1.17 -11.53 -1.23
CA ALA A 66 2.01 -10.51 -0.58
C ALA A 66 3.50 -10.86 -0.43
N ILE A 67 4.17 -11.17 -1.55
CA ILE A 67 5.58 -11.61 -1.53
C ILE A 67 6.48 -10.39 -1.32
N MET A 68 6.89 -10.15 -0.07
CA MET A 68 7.79 -9.05 0.29
C MET A 68 9.09 -9.56 0.93
N GLY A 69 10.23 -9.01 0.48
CA GLY A 69 11.58 -9.33 0.98
C GLY A 69 12.44 -10.15 0.00
N LEU A 70 13.77 -10.02 0.09
CA LEU A 70 14.69 -10.56 -0.92
C LEU A 70 14.57 -12.08 -1.13
N PHE A 71 14.58 -12.88 -0.05
CA PHE A 71 14.53 -14.34 -0.14
C PHE A 71 13.16 -14.88 -0.60
N PRO A 72 12.02 -14.44 -0.04
CA PRO A 72 10.70 -14.81 -0.56
C PRO A 72 10.50 -14.44 -2.04
N VAL A 73 10.99 -13.27 -2.47
CA VAL A 73 10.88 -12.83 -3.87
C VAL A 73 11.66 -13.73 -4.82
N LEU A 74 12.88 -14.16 -4.45
CA LEU A 74 13.67 -15.07 -5.29
C LEU A 74 12.98 -16.43 -5.46
N ALA A 75 12.45 -17.00 -4.38
CA ALA A 75 11.72 -18.27 -4.42
C ALA A 75 10.43 -18.17 -5.25
N ALA A 76 9.76 -17.02 -5.23
CA ALA A 76 8.52 -16.80 -5.96
C ALA A 76 8.70 -16.25 -7.38
N LEU A 77 9.94 -16.06 -7.85
CA LEU A 77 10.21 -15.47 -9.17
C LEU A 77 9.50 -16.19 -10.35
N PRO A 78 9.41 -17.53 -10.39
CA PRO A 78 8.64 -18.22 -11.44
C PRO A 78 7.16 -17.84 -11.44
N ARG A 79 6.55 -17.70 -10.26
CA ARG A 79 5.15 -17.28 -10.09
C ARG A 79 4.95 -15.85 -10.53
N ILE A 80 5.82 -14.92 -10.09
CA ILE A 80 5.80 -13.51 -10.50
C ILE A 80 5.91 -13.37 -12.02
N ARG A 81 6.75 -14.18 -12.67
CA ARG A 81 6.85 -14.24 -14.14
C ARG A 81 5.59 -14.82 -14.79
N GLY A 82 4.90 -15.76 -14.13
CA GLY A 82 3.61 -16.28 -14.56
C GLY A 82 2.54 -15.19 -14.56
N TRP A 83 2.37 -14.48 -13.45
CA TRP A 83 1.44 -13.36 -13.34
C TRP A 83 1.75 -12.26 -14.35
N PHE A 84 3.03 -11.92 -14.51
CA PHE A 84 3.42 -10.90 -15.48
C PHE A 84 2.99 -11.26 -16.91
N ARG A 85 3.19 -12.52 -17.32
CA ARG A 85 2.75 -12.99 -18.64
C ARG A 85 1.23 -12.96 -18.76
N ARG A 86 0.51 -13.51 -17.78
CA ARG A 86 -0.96 -13.48 -17.76
C ARG A 86 -1.52 -12.06 -17.82
N ALA A 87 -0.92 -11.10 -17.12
CA ALA A 87 -1.33 -9.69 -17.21
C ALA A 87 -1.20 -9.17 -18.64
N LEU A 88 -0.07 -9.44 -19.31
CA LEU A 88 0.13 -9.02 -20.69
C LEU A 88 -0.86 -9.69 -21.64
N ASP A 89 -1.09 -11.00 -21.48
CA ASP A 89 -2.04 -11.74 -22.29
C ASP A 89 -3.46 -11.16 -22.13
N GLU A 90 -3.85 -10.77 -20.92
CA GLU A 90 -5.14 -10.14 -20.66
C GLU A 90 -5.26 -8.72 -21.23
N LEU A 91 -4.18 -7.93 -21.15
CA LEU A 91 -4.12 -6.59 -21.76
C LEU A 91 -4.16 -6.65 -23.30
N GLU A 92 -3.69 -7.73 -23.91
CA GLU A 92 -3.73 -7.94 -25.37
C GLU A 92 -5.05 -8.55 -25.84
N ARG A 93 -5.55 -9.56 -25.14
CA ARG A 93 -6.79 -10.28 -25.49
C ARG A 93 -8.01 -9.37 -25.41
N ASP A 94 -8.04 -8.51 -24.41
CA ASP A 94 -9.18 -7.65 -24.14
C ASP A 94 -8.71 -6.30 -23.55
N PRO A 95 -8.27 -5.38 -24.43
CA PRO A 95 -7.60 -4.14 -24.04
C PRO A 95 -8.51 -3.22 -23.20
N PRO A 96 -8.03 -2.69 -22.07
CA PRO A 96 -8.73 -1.69 -21.29
C PRO A 96 -8.52 -0.28 -21.88
N ASP A 97 -9.36 0.68 -21.46
CA ASP A 97 -9.12 2.10 -21.76
C ASP A 97 -7.94 2.65 -20.95
N ALA A 98 -7.72 2.13 -19.73
CA ALA A 98 -6.55 2.42 -18.93
C ALA A 98 -6.12 1.25 -18.03
N LEU A 99 -4.81 1.13 -17.85
CA LEU A 99 -4.19 0.34 -16.80
C LEU A 99 -3.99 1.22 -15.56
N VAL A 100 -4.56 0.82 -14.43
CA VAL A 100 -4.35 1.44 -13.12
C VAL A 100 -3.48 0.53 -12.28
N VAL A 101 -2.23 0.94 -12.05
CA VAL A 101 -1.33 0.21 -11.15
C VAL A 101 -1.25 0.91 -9.80
N VAL A 102 -1.32 0.15 -8.72
CA VAL A 102 -1.33 0.68 -7.34
C VAL A 102 -0.13 0.17 -6.57
N ASP A 103 0.76 1.09 -6.17
CA ASP A 103 2.01 0.80 -5.45
C ASP A 103 2.84 -0.33 -6.13
N TYR A 104 3.47 -1.22 -5.38
CA TYR A 104 4.16 -2.44 -5.79
C TYR A 104 5.16 -2.26 -6.98
N PRO A 105 6.12 -1.32 -6.86
CA PRO A 105 6.93 -0.84 -7.99
C PRO A 105 7.91 -1.85 -8.59
N GLY A 106 8.11 -3.01 -7.96
CA GLY A 106 8.90 -4.09 -8.53
C GLY A 106 8.22 -4.74 -9.74
N PHE A 107 6.90 -4.96 -9.63
CA PHE A 107 6.08 -5.54 -10.68
C PHE A 107 5.45 -4.45 -11.57
N ASN A 108 4.82 -3.46 -10.95
CA ASN A 108 3.96 -2.50 -11.63
C ASN A 108 4.71 -1.59 -12.61
N LEU A 109 5.95 -1.17 -12.32
CA LEU A 109 6.72 -0.36 -13.28
C LEU A 109 7.12 -1.14 -14.54
N ARG A 110 7.33 -2.47 -14.42
CA ARG A 110 7.61 -3.31 -15.59
C ARG A 110 6.36 -3.49 -16.43
N LEU A 111 5.21 -3.68 -15.77
CA LEU A 111 3.92 -3.85 -16.44
C LEU A 111 3.51 -2.55 -17.13
N ALA A 112 3.61 -1.42 -16.43
CA ALA A 112 3.37 -0.08 -16.94
C ALA A 112 4.19 0.20 -18.21
N LEU A 113 5.49 -0.10 -18.20
CA LEU A 113 6.35 0.10 -19.37
C LEU A 113 5.91 -0.78 -20.56
N ALA A 114 5.55 -2.04 -20.29
CA ALA A 114 5.06 -2.96 -21.32
C ALA A 114 3.68 -2.56 -21.87
N ALA A 115 2.80 -2.01 -21.03
CA ALA A 115 1.50 -1.48 -21.42
C ALA A 115 1.64 -0.20 -22.27
N LYS A 116 2.52 0.73 -21.87
CA LYS A 116 2.85 1.93 -22.68
C LYS A 116 3.37 1.58 -24.07
N ALA A 117 4.23 0.56 -24.17
CA ALA A 117 4.73 0.08 -25.46
C ALA A 117 3.63 -0.47 -26.38
N ARG A 118 2.47 -0.84 -25.83
CA ARG A 118 1.28 -1.30 -26.54
C ARG A 118 0.25 -0.18 -26.79
N GLY A 119 0.59 1.07 -26.45
CA GLY A 119 -0.29 2.22 -26.65
C GLY A 119 -1.37 2.41 -25.57
N LEU A 120 -1.36 1.62 -24.50
CA LEU A 120 -2.32 1.75 -23.41
C LEU A 120 -2.02 3.00 -22.57
N ARG A 121 -3.07 3.64 -22.05
CA ARG A 121 -2.94 4.69 -21.03
C ARG A 121 -2.61 4.05 -19.68
N VAL A 122 -1.62 4.59 -18.98
CA VAL A 122 -1.18 4.08 -17.67
C VAL A 122 -1.34 5.15 -16.59
N ILE A 123 -2.12 4.81 -15.57
CA ILE A 123 -2.31 5.60 -14.36
C ILE A 123 -1.57 4.87 -13.22
N TYR A 124 -0.72 5.58 -12.51
CA TYR A 124 0.02 5.04 -11.37
C TYR A 124 -0.46 5.71 -10.10
N TYR A 125 -1.12 4.93 -9.24
CA TYR A 125 -1.61 5.39 -7.94
C TYR A 125 -0.68 4.93 -6.83
N ILE A 126 -0.36 5.84 -5.90
CA ILE A 126 0.66 5.67 -4.86
C ILE A 126 2.05 5.57 -5.50
N SER A 127 2.70 6.73 -5.57
CA SER A 127 4.02 6.89 -6.18
C SER A 127 5.07 5.99 -5.50
N PRO A 128 5.92 5.32 -6.30
CA PRO A 128 7.10 4.66 -5.76
C PRO A 128 7.99 5.68 -5.05
N GLN A 129 8.44 5.39 -3.83
CA GLN A 129 9.31 6.28 -3.03
C GLN A 129 10.75 6.37 -3.56
N VAL A 130 10.95 6.44 -4.88
CA VAL A 130 12.26 6.47 -5.55
C VAL A 130 13.10 7.69 -5.19
N TRP A 131 12.48 8.74 -4.66
CA TRP A 131 13.17 9.90 -4.09
C TRP A 131 14.09 9.51 -2.91
N ALA A 132 13.76 8.45 -2.16
CA ALA A 132 14.55 8.02 -1.01
C ALA A 132 15.76 7.14 -1.38
N TRP A 133 15.81 6.55 -2.58
CA TRP A 133 16.81 5.51 -2.87
C TRP A 133 17.25 5.36 -4.34
N ASN A 134 16.54 5.90 -5.35
CA ASN A 134 16.91 5.69 -6.76
C ASN A 134 16.30 6.70 -7.75
N ARG A 135 16.82 7.93 -7.77
CA ARG A 135 16.42 8.99 -8.73
C ARG A 135 16.55 8.58 -10.21
N ARG A 136 17.38 7.59 -10.56
CA ARG A 136 17.50 7.13 -11.96
C ARG A 136 16.20 6.51 -12.47
N ARG A 137 15.37 5.92 -11.59
CA ARG A 137 14.08 5.33 -11.97
C ARG A 137 13.03 6.37 -12.39
N VAL A 138 13.23 7.66 -12.10
CA VAL A 138 12.33 8.74 -12.57
C VAL A 138 12.20 8.71 -14.09
N ARG A 139 13.30 8.45 -14.82
CA ARG A 139 13.27 8.32 -16.29
C ARG A 139 12.45 7.12 -16.76
N THR A 140 12.44 6.01 -16.01
CA THR A 140 11.60 4.86 -16.31
C THR A 140 10.14 5.20 -16.08
N ILE A 141 9.83 5.82 -14.93
CA ILE A 141 8.48 6.26 -14.56
C ILE A 141 7.93 7.21 -15.62
N ALA A 142 8.73 8.19 -16.05
CA ALA A 142 8.36 9.15 -17.09
C ALA A 142 8.03 8.53 -18.46
N ARG A 143 8.57 7.35 -18.75
CA ARG A 143 8.29 6.63 -20.00
C ARG A 143 7.15 5.62 -19.84
N SER A 144 6.78 5.29 -18.61
CA SER A 144 5.83 4.22 -18.29
C SER A 144 4.49 4.72 -17.77
N VAL A 145 4.36 5.99 -17.40
CA VAL A 145 3.18 6.54 -16.72
C VAL A 145 2.69 7.78 -17.45
N ASP A 146 1.38 7.84 -17.70
CA ASP A 146 0.71 9.03 -18.24
C ASP A 146 0.27 9.97 -17.10
N LEU A 147 -0.33 9.39 -16.05
CA LEU A 147 -0.80 10.11 -14.87
C LEU A 147 -0.26 9.46 -13.59
N MET A 148 0.45 10.24 -12.77
CA MET A 148 0.91 9.86 -11.44
C MET A 148 0.02 10.48 -10.37
N ILE A 149 -0.49 9.67 -9.45
CA ILE A 149 -1.32 10.08 -8.31
C ILE A 149 -0.53 9.76 -7.03
N PRO A 150 0.37 10.67 -6.59
CA PRO A 150 1.13 10.50 -5.35
C PRO A 150 0.27 10.68 -4.11
N ILE A 151 0.83 10.34 -2.95
CA ILE A 151 0.16 10.51 -1.65
C ILE A 151 0.94 11.43 -0.70
N LEU A 152 2.10 11.93 -1.11
CA LEU A 152 2.88 12.92 -0.36
C LEU A 152 2.92 14.24 -1.11
N PRO A 153 2.77 15.39 -0.42
CA PRO A 153 2.59 16.68 -1.06
C PRO A 153 3.80 17.14 -1.88
N PHE A 154 5.02 16.76 -1.49
CA PHE A 154 6.24 17.13 -2.22
C PHE A 154 6.47 16.31 -3.50
N GLU A 155 5.68 15.25 -3.74
CA GLU A 155 5.92 14.37 -4.89
C GLU A 155 5.52 15.03 -6.22
N GLU A 156 4.58 15.99 -6.22
CA GLU A 156 4.30 16.81 -7.41
C GLU A 156 5.56 17.56 -7.88
N ASP A 157 6.20 18.29 -6.96
CA ASP A 157 7.45 19.00 -7.25
C ASP A 157 8.59 18.04 -7.63
N PHE A 158 8.62 16.86 -7.02
CA PHE A 158 9.65 15.85 -7.34
C PHE A 158 9.58 15.37 -8.79
N TYR A 159 8.37 15.24 -9.35
CA TYR A 159 8.14 14.86 -10.74
C TYR A 159 8.05 16.07 -11.69
N ALA A 160 8.14 17.29 -11.19
CA ALA A 160 8.12 18.49 -12.01
C ALA A 160 9.21 18.43 -13.11
N GLY A 161 8.81 18.71 -14.35
CA GLY A 161 9.71 18.64 -15.50
C GLY A 161 10.08 17.23 -15.98
N ALA A 162 9.56 16.16 -15.35
CA ALA A 162 9.77 14.79 -15.82
C ALA A 162 8.89 14.42 -17.04
N GLY A 163 7.96 15.29 -17.43
CA GLY A 163 7.04 15.07 -18.55
C GLY A 163 5.88 14.12 -18.22
N ILE A 164 5.52 14.02 -16.94
CA ILE A 164 4.42 13.20 -16.42
C ILE A 164 3.34 14.14 -15.92
N GLU A 165 2.07 13.83 -16.18
CA GLU A 165 0.97 14.51 -15.50
C GLU A 165 0.93 14.01 -14.05
N VAL A 166 0.91 14.92 -13.07
CA VAL A 166 0.92 14.56 -11.65
C VAL A 166 -0.18 15.32 -10.93
N TYR A 167 -0.92 14.61 -10.08
CA TYR A 167 -2.00 15.18 -9.29
C TYR A 167 -1.98 14.61 -7.87
N TYR A 168 -1.74 15.46 -6.88
CA TYR A 168 -1.77 15.12 -5.46
C TYR A 168 -3.17 15.36 -4.87
N PRO A 169 -3.95 14.30 -4.60
CA PRO A 169 -5.29 14.43 -4.03
C PRO A 169 -5.30 14.60 -2.51
N GLY A 170 -4.14 14.51 -1.83
CA GLY A 170 -4.06 14.31 -0.39
C GLY A 170 -3.57 12.90 -0.03
N HIS A 171 -3.42 12.64 1.27
CA HIS A 171 -2.98 11.34 1.77
C HIS A 171 -4.20 10.47 2.14
N PRO A 172 -4.35 9.23 1.63
CA PRO A 172 -5.53 8.38 1.89
C PRO A 172 -5.78 8.05 3.36
N LEU A 173 -4.77 8.21 4.21
CA LEU A 173 -4.93 8.06 5.67
C LEU A 173 -5.71 9.23 6.30
N ALA A 174 -5.64 10.44 5.73
CA ALA A 174 -6.34 11.61 6.28
C ALA A 174 -7.86 11.38 6.29
N ASP A 175 -8.40 10.83 5.20
CA ASP A 175 -9.81 10.46 5.10
C ASP A 175 -10.16 9.32 6.07
N GLN A 176 -9.27 8.35 6.25
CA GLN A 176 -9.48 7.24 7.20
C GLN A 176 -9.55 7.71 8.65
N PHE A 177 -8.78 8.73 9.04
CA PHE A 177 -8.83 9.28 10.39
C PHE A 177 -10.09 10.10 10.65
N ALA A 178 -10.66 10.74 9.64
CA ALA A 178 -11.94 11.44 9.78
C ALA A 178 -13.08 10.48 10.19
N ASP A 179 -13.02 9.25 9.69
CA ASP A 179 -13.99 8.17 9.95
C ASP A 179 -13.49 7.15 10.99
N PHE A 180 -12.40 7.40 11.71
CA PHE A 180 -11.88 6.50 12.74
C PHE A 180 -12.45 6.93 14.11
N PRO A 181 -13.61 6.41 14.55
CA PRO A 181 -14.06 6.66 15.90
C PRO A 181 -13.00 6.13 16.87
N TYR A 182 -12.75 6.87 17.95
CA TYR A 182 -12.04 6.32 19.08
C TYR A 182 -12.77 5.04 19.52
N ASP A 183 -12.07 3.91 19.48
CA ASP A 183 -12.61 2.66 19.97
C ASP A 183 -12.75 2.77 21.49
N GLU A 184 -14.00 2.89 21.96
CA GLU A 184 -14.31 3.07 23.38
C GLU A 184 -13.90 1.83 24.20
N ALA A 185 -13.85 0.64 23.59
CA ALA A 185 -13.35 -0.55 24.25
C ALA A 185 -11.84 -0.45 24.46
N VAL A 186 -11.09 0.00 23.45
CA VAL A 186 -9.65 0.28 23.60
C VAL A 186 -9.43 1.38 24.64
N ARG A 187 -10.21 2.46 24.60
CA ARG A 187 -10.12 3.53 25.60
C ARG A 187 -10.35 3.00 27.02
N SER A 188 -11.41 2.23 27.23
CA SER A 188 -11.71 1.60 28.52
C SER A 188 -10.59 0.67 28.97
N ASP A 189 -10.02 -0.12 28.05
CA ASP A 189 -8.90 -1.01 28.35
C ASP A 189 -7.60 -0.26 28.68
N LEU A 190 -7.40 0.95 28.15
CA LEU A 190 -6.26 1.79 28.49
C LEU A 190 -6.52 2.65 29.73
N ALA A 191 -7.78 2.91 30.09
CA ALA A 191 -8.18 3.71 31.25
C ALA A 191 -7.66 3.13 32.57
N ARG A 192 -7.48 1.80 32.65
CA ARG A 192 -6.84 1.13 33.80
C ARG A 192 -5.39 1.58 34.07
N PHE A 193 -4.80 2.35 33.15
CA PHE A 193 -3.45 2.89 33.26
C PHE A 193 -3.42 4.42 33.44
N GLU A 194 -4.56 5.10 33.61
CA GLU A 194 -4.64 6.58 33.65
C GLU A 194 -3.71 7.25 34.68
N GLU A 195 -3.43 6.58 35.80
CA GLU A 195 -2.53 7.11 36.84
C GLU A 195 -1.03 6.91 36.55
N ARG A 196 -0.68 6.32 35.40
CA ARG A 196 0.69 5.96 35.04
C ARG A 196 1.01 6.42 33.62
N PRO A 197 2.26 6.83 33.36
CA PRO A 197 2.71 7.08 31.99
C PRO A 197 2.50 5.83 31.12
N LEU A 198 1.83 6.01 29.98
CA LEU A 198 1.55 4.95 29.03
C LEU A 198 2.40 5.14 27.77
N VAL A 199 3.18 4.13 27.40
CA VAL A 199 4.09 4.17 26.25
C VAL A 199 3.70 3.10 25.25
N GLY A 200 3.35 3.52 24.03
CA GLY A 200 3.09 2.61 22.91
C GLY A 200 4.37 2.13 22.24
N LEU A 201 4.51 0.83 22.05
CA LEU A 201 5.59 0.19 21.29
C LEU A 201 5.03 -0.33 19.97
N PHE A 202 5.62 0.10 18.86
CA PHE A 202 5.21 -0.25 17.51
C PHE A 202 6.35 -1.02 16.81
N PRO A 203 6.53 -2.31 17.12
CA PRO A 203 7.70 -3.09 16.69
C PRO A 203 7.66 -3.48 15.21
N GLY A 204 6.61 -3.10 14.49
CA GLY A 204 6.40 -3.38 13.08
C GLY A 204 5.54 -4.63 12.85
N SER A 205 5.22 -4.85 11.57
CA SER A 205 4.29 -5.90 11.12
C SER A 205 4.97 -7.14 10.55
N ARG A 206 6.31 -7.18 10.55
CA ARG A 206 7.08 -8.23 9.88
C ARG A 206 7.88 -9.02 10.91
N ARG A 207 7.80 -10.35 10.83
CA ARG A 207 8.47 -11.28 11.76
C ARG A 207 9.94 -10.92 11.99
N HIS A 208 10.72 -10.80 10.92
CA HIS A 208 12.15 -10.48 11.01
C HIS A 208 12.43 -9.11 11.66
N VAL A 209 11.54 -8.13 11.48
CA VAL A 209 11.65 -6.81 12.13
C VAL A 209 11.38 -6.95 13.62
N VAL A 210 10.33 -7.68 13.99
CA VAL A 210 9.99 -7.95 15.39
C VAL A 210 11.11 -8.73 16.08
N GLU A 211 11.64 -9.78 15.46
CA GLU A 211 12.72 -10.60 16.04
C GLU A 211 14.04 -9.83 16.16
N SER A 212 14.33 -8.90 15.24
CA SER A 212 15.58 -8.11 15.27
C SER A 212 15.49 -6.87 16.16
N LEU A 213 14.40 -6.11 16.09
CA LEU A 213 14.19 -4.88 16.85
C LEU A 213 13.52 -5.12 18.20
N GLY A 214 12.78 -6.21 18.37
CA GLY A 214 12.10 -6.53 19.62
C GLY A 214 13.01 -6.46 20.86
N PRO A 215 14.23 -7.04 20.84
CA PRO A 215 15.17 -6.90 21.94
C PRO A 215 15.59 -5.44 22.20
N VAL A 216 15.64 -4.60 21.15
CA VAL A 216 15.95 -3.17 21.26
C VAL A 216 14.78 -2.42 21.94
N PHE A 217 13.54 -2.71 21.55
CA PHE A 217 12.33 -2.16 22.18
C PHE A 217 12.27 -2.49 23.67
N LEU A 218 12.54 -3.74 24.04
CA LEU A 218 12.57 -4.16 25.46
C LEU A 218 13.67 -3.44 26.25
N ARG A 219 14.88 -3.31 25.69
CA ARG A 219 15.95 -2.52 26.33
C ARG A 219 15.57 -1.05 26.49
N ALA A 220 14.94 -0.44 25.49
CA ALA A 220 14.46 0.93 25.57
C ALA A 220 13.39 1.09 26.65
N ALA A 221 12.44 0.16 26.76
CA ALA A 221 11.43 0.16 27.80
C ALA A 221 12.04 0.08 29.22
N ARG A 222 13.02 -0.80 29.44
CA ARG A 222 13.76 -0.87 30.71
C ARG A 222 14.52 0.42 31.01
N ALA A 223 15.20 0.99 30.03
CA ALA A 223 15.92 2.25 30.19
C ALA A 223 14.99 3.42 30.51
N LEU A 224 13.78 3.45 29.94
CA LEU A 224 12.76 4.46 30.23
C LEU A 224 12.27 4.37 31.68
N ARG A 225 12.13 3.16 32.25
CA ARG A 225 11.75 3.01 33.67
C ARG A 225 12.78 3.52 34.66
N GLN A 226 14.03 3.74 34.23
CA GLN A 226 15.07 4.34 35.07
C GLN A 226 15.05 5.88 35.03
N LYS A 227 14.14 6.50 34.27
CA LYS A 227 14.03 7.95 34.15
C LYS A 227 13.03 8.51 35.17
N PRO A 228 13.33 9.67 35.79
CA PRO A 228 12.42 10.35 36.69
C PRO A 228 11.04 10.57 36.05
N GLY A 229 9.97 10.17 36.74
CA GLY A 229 8.59 10.30 36.27
C GLY A 229 8.12 9.19 35.32
N LEU A 230 8.95 8.20 35.02
CA LEU A 230 8.61 7.03 34.17
C LEU A 230 8.81 5.69 34.88
N GLU A 231 9.09 5.68 36.18
CA GLU A 231 9.36 4.49 36.98
C GLU A 231 8.17 3.53 36.98
N ALA A 232 6.96 4.09 37.03
CA ALA A 232 5.71 3.34 36.98
C ALA A 232 5.17 3.13 35.55
N ALA A 233 5.94 3.50 34.50
CA ALA A 233 5.46 3.48 33.13
C ALA A 233 4.99 2.08 32.69
N ARG A 234 3.85 2.07 32.00
CA ARG A 234 3.27 0.90 31.36
C ARG A 234 3.54 0.94 29.87
N PHE A 235 3.85 -0.21 29.30
CA PHE A 235 4.18 -0.36 27.88
C PHE A 235 3.10 -1.19 27.23
N VAL A 236 2.55 -0.69 26.12
CA VAL A 236 1.55 -1.40 25.32
C VAL A 236 2.16 -1.69 23.97
N VAL A 237 2.19 -2.95 23.58
CA VAL A 237 2.74 -3.36 22.28
C VAL A 237 1.61 -3.44 21.26
N ALA A 238 1.67 -2.60 20.23
CA ALA A 238 0.79 -2.69 19.07
C ALA A 238 1.27 -3.84 18.16
N ALA A 239 0.88 -5.06 18.50
CA ALA A 239 1.24 -6.26 17.76
C ALA A 239 0.35 -6.43 16.53
N ALA A 240 0.95 -6.38 15.32
CA ALA A 240 0.20 -6.60 14.08
C ALA A 240 -0.35 -8.03 13.94
N ARG A 241 0.18 -8.97 14.74
CA ARG A 241 -0.25 -10.38 14.79
C ARG A 241 -0.19 -10.90 16.23
N PRO A 242 -1.08 -11.83 16.62
CA PRO A 242 -1.08 -12.39 17.98
C PRO A 242 0.27 -12.99 18.40
N ASP A 243 0.97 -13.67 17.49
CA ASP A 243 2.26 -14.29 17.77
C ASP A 243 3.40 -13.27 18.00
N PHE A 244 3.25 -12.03 17.52
CA PHE A 244 4.20 -10.96 17.84
C PHE A 244 3.97 -10.43 19.27
N GLY A 245 2.73 -10.37 19.73
CA GLY A 245 2.42 -10.03 21.13
C GLY A 245 3.05 -11.04 22.08
N ALA A 246 2.79 -12.33 21.83
CA ALA A 246 3.37 -13.42 22.61
C ALA A 246 4.91 -13.41 22.59
N TRP A 247 5.54 -13.01 21.48
CA TRP A 247 7.00 -12.86 21.43
C TRP A 247 7.50 -11.84 22.47
N PHE A 248 6.83 -10.69 22.61
CA PHE A 248 7.21 -9.65 23.58
C PHE A 248 6.97 -10.10 25.01
N GLU A 249 5.85 -10.77 25.30
CA GLU A 249 5.54 -11.30 26.63
C GLU A 249 6.62 -12.28 27.09
N ASN A 250 6.93 -13.28 26.26
CA ASN A 250 7.92 -14.31 26.57
C ASN A 250 9.35 -13.75 26.79
N HIS A 251 9.75 -12.73 26.02
CA HIS A 251 11.10 -12.15 26.11
C HIS A 251 11.22 -11.02 27.14
N ALA A 252 10.08 -10.46 27.58
CA ALA A 252 10.07 -9.53 28.71
C ALA A 252 10.38 -10.27 30.01
N GLU A 253 9.78 -11.45 30.21
CA GLU A 253 9.93 -12.28 31.41
C GLU A 253 11.28 -13.01 31.48
N ALA A 254 11.83 -13.46 30.34
CA ALA A 254 13.08 -14.23 30.30
C ALA A 254 14.38 -13.41 30.54
N GLN A 255 14.26 -12.11 30.83
CA GLN A 255 15.40 -11.19 30.96
C GLN A 255 15.34 -10.31 32.22
N ASP A 256 14.45 -10.64 33.15
CA ASP A 256 14.48 -10.18 34.55
C ASP A 256 15.13 -11.26 35.43
#